data_AF-A0A256YJB8-F1
#
_entry.id   AF-A0A256YJB8-F1
#
_cell.length_a   1.000
_cell.length_b   1.000
_cell.length_c   1.000
_cell.angle_alpha   90.00
_cell.angle_beta   90.00
_cell.angle_gamma   90.00
#
_symmetry.space_group_name_H-M   'P 1'
#
loop_
_entity.id
_entity.type
_entity.pdbx_description
1 polymer ?
#
loop_
_entity_poly.entity_id
_entity_poly.type
_entity_poly.pdbx_seq_one_letter_code
_entity_poly.pdbx_strand_id
1 'polypeptide(L)' 'DRKRLVEQVVSPARITGINTLWLPDGSEQMVIRIARRDQKFLGDKKKWETLLTKILGTGTRISFE' A
#
# COMPACT_ATOMS: atom_id res chain seq x y z
N ASP A 1 -6.12 -12.16 6.29
CA ASP A 1 -4.68 -11.84 6.24
C ASP A 1 -4.49 -10.59 5.37
N ARG A 2 -4.25 -9.41 5.98
CA ARG A 2 -4.25 -8.13 5.25
C ARG A 2 -3.12 -8.06 4.22
N LYS A 3 -1.98 -8.67 4.52
CA LYS A 3 -0.82 -8.72 3.62
C LYS A 3 -1.13 -9.45 2.32
N ARG A 4 -1.68 -10.66 2.40
CA ARG A 4 -2.06 -11.45 1.22
C ARG A 4 -3.07 -10.73 0.33
N LEU A 5 -4.04 -10.02 0.93
CA LEU A 5 -5.02 -9.24 0.17
C LEU A 5 -4.33 -8.15 -0.65
N VAL A 6 -3.42 -7.39 -0.03
CA VAL A 6 -2.69 -6.33 -0.72
C VAL A 6 -1.82 -6.92 -1.82
N GLU A 7 -1.12 -8.03 -1.57
CA GLU A 7 -0.29 -8.73 -2.58
C GLU A 7 -1.11 -9.14 -3.81
N GLN A 8 -2.33 -9.66 -3.60
CA GLN A 8 -3.23 -10.03 -4.70
C GLN A 8 -3.70 -8.81 -5.49
N VAL A 9 -4.03 -7.71 -4.80
CA VAL A 9 -4.54 -6.48 -5.41
C VAL A 9 -3.48 -5.77 -6.25
N VAL A 10 -2.22 -5.76 -5.80
CA VAL A 10 -1.13 -5.07 -6.51
C VAL A 10 -0.39 -5.94 -7.53
N SER A 11 -0.78 -7.21 -7.68
CA SER A 11 -0.21 -8.12 -8.69
C SER A 11 -0.30 -7.50 -10.10
N PRO A 12 0.79 -7.47 -10.90
CA PRO A 12 2.04 -8.22 -10.78
C PRO A 12 3.17 -7.53 -9.98
N ALA A 13 2.93 -6.37 -9.38
CA ALA A 13 3.95 -5.65 -8.60
C ALA A 13 4.29 -6.42 -7.31
N ARG A 14 5.58 -6.49 -6.96
CA ARG A 14 6.02 -7.14 -5.73
C ARG A 14 6.07 -6.15 -4.57
N ILE A 15 5.45 -6.53 -3.45
CA ILE A 15 5.54 -5.80 -2.20
C ILE A 15 6.85 -6.15 -1.52
N THR A 16 7.67 -5.15 -1.27
CA THR A 16 8.92 -5.28 -0.49
C THR A 16 8.60 -5.37 1.01
N GLY A 17 7.57 -4.64 1.46
CA GLY A 17 7.15 -4.67 2.86
C GLY A 17 5.85 -3.90 3.10
N ILE A 18 5.25 -4.13 4.27
CA ILE A 18 4.09 -3.39 4.74
C ILE A 18 4.41 -2.94 6.17
N ASN A 19 4.37 -1.63 6.40
CA ASN A 19 4.58 -1.05 7.71
C ASN A 19 3.28 -0.42 8.18
N THR A 20 2.93 -0.61 9.46
CA THR A 20 1.87 0.17 10.10
C THR A 20 2.52 1.27 10.91
N LEU A 21 2.20 2.52 10.55
CA LEU A 21 2.53 3.72 11.29
C LEU A 21 1.39 4.02 12.25
N TRP A 22 1.74 4.14 13.52
CA TRP A 22 0.83 4.57 14.56
C TRP A 22 1.03 6.06 14.76
N LEU A 23 -0.01 6.83 14.46
CA LEU A 23 0.02 8.27 14.63
C LEU A 23 -0.26 8.60 16.11
N PRO A 24 0.25 9.74 16.61
CA PRO A 24 0.09 10.14 18.01
C PRO A 24 -1.37 10.44 18.40
N ASP A 25 -2.26 10.58 17.41
CA ASP A 25 -3.71 10.70 17.59
C ASP A 25 -4.40 9.34 17.80
N GLY A 26 -3.65 8.24 17.78
CA GLY A 26 -4.17 6.87 17.89
C GLY A 26 -4.67 6.28 16.57
N SER A 27 -4.56 7.01 15.46
CA SER A 27 -4.91 6.48 14.14
C SER A 27 -3.80 5.62 13.54
N GLU A 28 -4.19 4.66 12.72
CA GLU A 28 -3.27 3.79 11.99
C GLU A 28 -3.12 4.27 10.54
N GLN A 29 -1.89 4.27 10.04
CA GLN A 29 -1.57 4.49 8.63
C GLN A 29 -0.71 3.35 8.09
N MET A 30 -1.19 2.65 7.06
CA MET A 30 -0.42 1.60 6.41
C MET A 30 0.46 2.16 5.29
N VAL A 31 1.76 1.88 5.35
CA VAL A 31 2.73 2.19 4.30
C VAL A 31 3.13 0.91 3.59
N ILE A 32 2.70 0.78 2.33
CA ILE A 32 3.02 -0.35 1.47
C ILE A 32 4.24 0.02 0.63
N ARG A 33 5.32 -0.73 0.80
CA ARG A 33 6.58 -0.55 0.08
C ARG A 33 6.58 -1.46 -1.14
N ILE A 34 6.78 -0.87 -2.31
CA ILE A 34 6.79 -1.57 -3.59
C ILE A 34 8.13 -1.31 -4.27
N ALA A 35 8.67 -2.34 -4.92
CA ALA A 35 9.91 -2.20 -5.65
C ALA A 35 9.80 -1.12 -6.74
N ARG A 36 10.78 -0.21 -6.84
CA ARG A 36 10.78 0.92 -7.79
C ARG A 36 10.65 0.48 -9.24
N ARG A 37 11.21 -0.69 -9.60
CA ARG A 37 11.07 -1.30 -10.93
C ARG A 37 9.62 -1.65 -11.30
N ASP A 38 8.77 -1.87 -10.30
CA ASP A 38 7.38 -2.27 -10.47
C ASP A 38 6.43 -1.05 -10.44
N GLN A 39 6.95 0.16 -10.21
CA GLN A 39 6.19 1.42 -10.26
C GLN A 39 5.40 1.58 -11.56
N LYS A 40 5.97 1.12 -12.69
CA LYS A 40 5.33 1.19 -14.01
C LYS A 40 4.02 0.40 -14.09
N PHE A 41 3.84 -0.63 -13.26
CA PHE A 41 2.61 -1.45 -13.25
C PHE A 41 1.47 -0.78 -12.48
N LEU A 42 1.78 0.08 -11.51
CA LEU A 42 0.78 0.80 -10.73
C LEU A 42 0.32 2.08 -11.45
N GLY A 43 1.20 2.72 -12.23
CA GLY A 43 0.84 3.97 -12.91
C GLY A 43 0.55 5.09 -11.89
N ASP A 44 -0.71 5.51 -11.77
CA ASP A 44 -1.11 6.61 -10.87
C ASP A 44 -1.21 6.15 -9.41
N LYS A 45 -0.18 6.50 -8.64
CA LYS A 45 -0.07 6.23 -7.20
C LYS A 45 -1.31 6.64 -6.40
N LYS A 46 -1.89 7.81 -6.66
CA LYS A 46 -3.01 8.33 -5.85
C LYS A 46 -4.27 7.47 -6.01
N LYS A 47 -4.50 6.95 -7.22
CA LYS A 47 -5.63 6.04 -7.48
C LYS A 47 -5.50 4.76 -6.68
N TRP A 48 -4.30 4.18 -6.62
CA TRP A 48 -4.04 2.98 -5.83
C TRP A 48 -4.15 3.22 -4.33
N GLU A 49 -3.63 4.33 -3.81
CA GLU A 49 -3.78 4.69 -2.40
C GLU A 49 -5.26 4.85 -2.03
N THR A 50 -6.06 5.48 -2.89
CA THR A 50 -7.50 5.64 -2.69
C THR A 50 -8.23 4.30 -2.73
N LEU A 51 -7.91 3.43 -3.69
CA LEU A 51 -8.50 2.08 -3.80
C LEU A 51 -8.16 1.22 -2.59
N LEU A 52 -6.88 1.18 -2.19
CA LEU A 52 -6.42 0.39 -1.05
C LEU A 52 -7.00 0.91 0.27
N THR A 53 -7.12 2.24 0.43
CA THR A 53 -7.79 2.82 1.60
C THR A 53 -9.26 2.40 1.66
N LYS A 54 -9.97 2.37 0.53
CA LYS A 54 -11.36 1.89 0.47
C LYS A 54 -11.51 0.40 0.80
N ILE A 55 -10.56 -0.43 0.36
CA ILE A 55 -10.60 -1.88 0.59
C ILE A 55 -10.22 -2.24 2.04
N LEU A 56 -9.19 -1.58 2.58
CA LEU A 56 -8.63 -1.90 3.88
C LEU A 56 -9.30 -1.14 5.03
N GLY A 57 -10.01 -0.04 4.73
CA GLY A 57 -10.63 0.84 5.73
C GLY A 57 -9.62 1.63 6.58
N THR A 58 -8.35 1.62 6.20
CA THR A 58 -7.25 2.29 6.93
C THR A 58 -6.49 3.20 5.98
N GLY A 59 -6.01 4.35 6.47
CA GLY A 59 -5.25 5.29 5.65
C GLY A 59 -4.04 4.61 5.03
N THR A 60 -3.98 4.52 3.70
CA THR A 60 -2.93 3.74 3.01
C THR A 60 -2.05 4.65 2.16
N ARG A 61 -0.74 4.45 2.23
CA ARG A 61 0.26 5.19 1.46
C ARG A 61 1.23 4.22 0.78
N ILE A 62 1.59 4.53 -0.46
CA ILE A 62 2.54 3.72 -1.23
C ILE A 62 3.92 4.39 -1.18
N SER A 63 4.96 3.63 -0.93
CA SER A 63 6.36 4.07 -1.05
C SER A 63 7.06 3.21 -2.09
N PHE A 64 7.86 3.84 -2.96
CA PHE A 64 8.67 3.12 -3.93
C PHE A 64 10.10 3.05 -3.40
N GLU A 65 10.63 1.83 -3.26
CA GLU A 65 12.02 1.53 -2.86
C GLU A 65 12.78 0.83 -3.98
#